data_AF-A0A251VJY0-F1
#
_entry.id   AF-A0A251VJY0-F1
#
_cell.length_a   1.000
_cell.length_b   1.000
_cell.length_c   1.000
_cell.angle_alpha   90.00
_cell.angle_beta   90.00
_cell.angle_gamma   90.00
#
_symmetry.space_group_name_H-M   'P 1'
#
loop_
_entity.id
_entity.type
_entity.pdbx_description
1 polymer ?
#
loop_
_entity_poly.entity_id
_entity_poly.type
_entity_poly.pdbx_seq_one_letter_code
_entity_poly.pdbx_strand_id
1 'polypeptide(L)'
;MRFQLITWQCRFIEPTILVDPPLDSAIMTEEIFGPLLPIITLENIEDSINFIKARPNPLALYAFTENENLQKRLVSETSSGSLMFNDAILQYVVDALPFGGVGGSGFGRYHGKFSFDNFSHEKAVIMRGFLVDFWFRYPPWTTQKLQLLKAGLRYDYLGLVLIALGLKSKA
;
A
#
# COMPACT_ATOMS: atom_id res chain seq x y z
N MET A 1 34.40 27.41 14.36
CA MET A 1 34.11 26.05 13.84
C MET A 1 34.83 25.04 14.73
N ARG A 2 34.09 24.29 15.54
CA ARG A 2 34.65 23.27 16.43
C ARG A 2 34.49 21.94 15.71
N PHE A 3 35.58 21.38 15.19
CA PHE A 3 35.58 20.00 14.70
C PHE A 3 35.40 19.09 15.92
N GLN A 4 34.23 18.45 16.03
CA GLN A 4 33.92 17.56 17.13
C GLN A 4 34.54 16.19 16.87
N LEU A 5 35.52 15.85 17.70
CA LEU A 5 36.18 14.56 17.73
C LEU A 5 35.17 13.49 18.16
N ILE A 6 34.97 12.47 17.33
CA ILE A 6 34.30 11.23 17.72
C ILE A 6 35.09 10.64 18.89
N THR A 7 34.50 10.59 20.09
CA THR A 7 35.13 10.01 21.28
C THR A 7 34.87 8.51 21.29
N TRP A 8 35.76 7.76 20.62
CA TRP A 8 35.65 6.31 20.39
C TRP A 8 35.59 5.43 21.66
N GLN A 9 35.79 5.99 22.86
CA GLN A 9 35.75 5.27 24.13
C GLN A 9 34.34 4.95 24.64
N CYS A 10 33.30 5.69 24.21
CA CYS A 10 31.96 5.57 24.79
C CYS A 10 30.85 5.14 23.81
N ARG A 11 31.16 4.76 22.56
CA ARG A 11 30.15 4.55 21.48
C ARG A 11 29.11 5.69 21.44
N PHE A 12 29.57 6.90 21.73
CA PHE A 12 28.74 8.08 21.83
C PHE A 12 28.98 8.98 20.63
N ILE A 13 27.89 9.39 20.00
CA ILE A 13 27.87 10.34 18.88
C ILE A 13 26.84 11.39 19.27
N GLU A 14 27.23 12.66 19.23
CA GLU A 14 26.31 13.77 19.52
C GLU A 14 25.28 13.94 18.40
N PRO A 15 24.04 14.37 18.72
CA PRO A 15 23.08 14.78 17.70
C PRO A 15 23.69 15.80 16.76
N THR A 16 23.76 15.45 15.48
CA THR A 16 24.47 16.25 14.47
C THR A 16 23.54 16.57 13.30
N ILE A 17 23.48 17.84 12.94
CA ILE A 17 22.75 18.32 11.76
C ILE A 17 23.76 18.61 10.65
N LEU A 18 23.51 18.09 9.45
CA LEU A 18 24.31 18.39 8.26
C LEU A 18 23.43 19.14 7.26
N VAL A 19 23.81 20.35 6.86
CA VAL A 19 23.04 21.15 5.89
C VAL A 19 23.66 20.98 4.52
N ASP A 20 22.84 20.59 3.55
CA ASP A 20 23.16 20.35 2.15
C ASP A 20 24.42 19.49 1.91
N PRO A 21 24.51 18.27 2.49
CA PRO A 21 25.58 17.35 2.14
C PRO A 21 25.50 16.92 0.66
N PRO A 22 26.63 16.55 0.03
CA PRO A 22 26.63 16.02 -1.34
C PRO A 22 25.69 14.82 -1.48
N LEU A 23 24.88 14.78 -2.53
CA LEU A 23 23.86 13.74 -2.72
C LEU A 23 24.43 12.34 -2.99
N ASP A 24 25.69 12.27 -3.44
CA ASP A 24 26.45 11.05 -3.69
C ASP A 24 27.26 10.57 -2.48
N SER A 25 27.22 11.31 -1.37
CA SER A 25 27.93 10.95 -0.14
C SER A 25 27.24 9.81 0.62
N ALA A 26 28.00 9.07 1.42
CA ALA A 26 27.51 7.91 2.19
C ALA A 26 26.32 8.24 3.10
N ILE A 27 26.26 9.46 3.66
CA ILE A 27 25.14 9.89 4.53
C ILE A 27 23.80 9.99 3.77
N MET A 28 23.84 10.10 2.44
CA MET A 28 22.66 10.24 1.57
C MET A 28 22.33 8.96 0.79
N THR A 29 23.26 8.01 0.70
CA THR A 29 23.09 6.76 -0.07
C THR A 29 22.81 5.54 0.80
N GLU A 30 23.16 5.59 2.09
CA GLU A 30 22.94 4.53 3.07
C GLU A 30 21.95 4.96 4.16
N GLU A 31 21.33 3.98 4.81
CA GLU A 31 20.46 4.26 5.96
C GLU A 31 21.30 4.61 7.19
N ILE A 32 21.06 5.79 7.76
CA ILE A 32 21.92 6.40 8.78
C ILE A 32 21.96 5.57 10.08
N PHE A 33 20.80 5.09 10.55
CA PHE A 33 20.65 4.34 11.82
C PHE A 33 21.41 4.95 13.03
N GLY A 34 21.54 6.28 13.07
CA GLY A 34 22.34 7.01 14.04
C GLY A 34 21.88 8.46 14.21
N PRO A 35 22.51 9.22 15.12
CA PRO A 35 22.04 10.54 15.51
C PRO A 35 22.48 11.65 14.53
N LEU A 36 22.44 11.38 13.23
CA LEU A 36 22.80 12.31 12.17
C LEU A 36 21.54 12.68 11.37
N LEU A 37 21.29 13.96 11.17
CA LEU A 37 20.13 14.48 10.44
C LEU A 37 20.60 15.35 9.27
N PRO A 38 20.71 14.81 8.04
CA PRO A 38 20.95 15.60 6.85
C PRO A 38 19.70 16.40 6.47
N ILE A 39 19.90 17.68 6.15
CA ILE A 39 18.88 18.60 5.64
C ILE A 39 19.25 18.92 4.20
N ILE A 40 18.35 18.62 3.27
CA ILE A 40 18.48 19.00 1.86
C ILE A 40 17.49 20.12 1.58
N THR A 41 18.00 21.26 1.12
CA THR A 41 17.17 22.38 0.70
C THR A 41 16.70 22.19 -0.74
N LEU A 42 15.47 22.61 -1.00
CA LEU A 42 14.86 22.60 -2.33
C LEU A 42 14.34 24.01 -2.60
N GLU A 43 14.35 24.44 -3.86
CA GLU A 43 13.78 25.73 -4.24
C GLU A 43 12.26 25.74 -4.03
N ASN A 44 11.58 24.65 -4.44
CA ASN A 44 10.15 24.45 -4.21
C ASN A 44 9.91 23.15 -3.45
N ILE A 45 8.95 23.16 -2.52
CA ILE A 45 8.64 21.96 -1.73
C ILE A 45 8.03 20.86 -2.59
N GLU A 46 7.37 21.21 -3.69
CA GLU A 46 6.79 20.29 -4.66
C GLU A 46 7.86 19.40 -5.34
N ASP A 47 9.10 19.88 -5.44
CA ASP A 47 10.21 19.12 -6.02
C ASP A 47 10.63 17.94 -5.14
N SER A 48 10.22 17.95 -3.85
CA SER A 48 10.44 16.85 -2.91
C SER A 48 9.84 15.53 -3.41
N ILE A 49 8.73 15.58 -4.15
CA ILE A 49 8.07 14.39 -4.69
C ILE A 49 9.01 13.67 -5.66
N ASN A 50 9.62 14.40 -6.59
CA ASN A 50 10.56 13.82 -7.56
C ASN A 50 11.83 13.33 -6.85
N PHE A 51 12.30 14.08 -5.84
CA PHE A 51 13.43 13.69 -5.03
C PHE A 51 13.20 12.36 -4.29
N ILE A 52 12.03 12.17 -3.68
CA ILE A 52 11.65 10.94 -2.98
C ILE A 52 11.54 9.78 -3.97
N LYS A 53 10.85 9.98 -5.10
CA LYS A 53 10.60 8.94 -6.12
C LYS A 53 11.87 8.42 -6.79
N ALA A 54 12.94 9.22 -6.82
CA ALA A 54 14.22 8.80 -7.37
C ALA A 54 14.97 7.78 -6.48
N ARG A 55 14.43 7.44 -5.30
CA ARG A 55 15.05 6.57 -4.30
C ARG A 55 14.18 5.35 -3.98
N PRO A 56 14.74 4.29 -3.37
CA PRO A 56 13.95 3.16 -2.91
C PRO A 56 12.82 3.58 -1.97
N ASN A 57 11.67 2.91 -2.10
CA ASN A 57 10.49 3.22 -1.29
C ASN A 57 10.79 3.08 0.22
N PRO A 58 10.65 4.16 1.01
CA PRO A 58 10.95 4.13 2.43
C PRO A 58 9.86 3.42 3.23
N LEU A 59 10.22 2.99 4.45
CA LEU A 59 9.24 2.42 5.38
C LEU A 59 8.23 3.48 5.84
N ALA A 60 8.71 4.68 6.15
CA ALA A 60 7.88 5.80 6.56
C ALA A 60 8.25 7.08 5.82
N LEU A 61 7.24 7.86 5.45
CA LEU A 61 7.35 9.21 4.93
C LEU A 61 6.63 10.17 5.86
N TYR A 62 7.29 11.25 6.25
CA TYR A 62 6.75 12.30 7.12
C TYR A 62 6.70 13.61 6.35
N ALA A 63 5.57 14.29 6.41
CA ALA A 63 5.39 15.58 5.74
C ALA A 63 4.76 16.59 6.70
N PHE A 64 5.45 17.69 6.93
CA PHE A 64 4.97 18.80 7.77
C PHE A 64 4.45 19.91 6.85
N THR A 65 3.13 20.01 6.71
CA THR A 65 2.48 20.99 5.84
C THR A 65 0.98 21.15 6.15
N GLU A 66 0.48 22.36 5.98
CA GLU A 66 -0.97 22.67 5.99
C GLU A 66 -1.56 22.75 4.56
N ASN A 67 -0.73 22.61 3.52
CA ASN A 67 -1.18 22.69 2.14
C ASN A 67 -1.85 21.39 1.69
N GLU A 68 -3.18 21.37 1.65
CA GLU A 68 -3.97 20.21 1.23
C GLU A 68 -3.64 19.70 -0.18
N ASN A 69 -3.27 20.58 -1.11
CA ASN A 69 -2.90 20.16 -2.46
C ASN A 69 -1.59 19.36 -2.43
N LEU A 70 -0.61 19.82 -1.66
CA LEU A 70 0.63 19.08 -1.46
C LEU A 70 0.38 17.75 -0.76
N GLN A 71 -0.48 17.70 0.26
CA GLN A 71 -0.85 16.45 0.93
C GLN A 71 -1.45 15.44 -0.05
N LYS A 72 -2.43 15.86 -0.87
CA LYS A 72 -3.05 15.00 -1.90
C LYS A 72 -2.00 14.47 -2.87
N ARG A 73 -1.11 15.34 -3.35
CA ARG A 73 -0.03 14.96 -4.27
C ARG A 73 0.94 13.98 -3.63
N LEU A 74 1.36 14.18 -2.39
CA LEU A 74 2.22 13.24 -1.67
C LEU A 74 1.56 11.86 -1.55
N VAL A 75 0.27 11.81 -1.21
CA VAL A 75 -0.49 10.54 -1.14
C VAL A 75 -0.57 9.84 -2.50
N SER A 76 -0.80 10.58 -3.59
CA SER A 76 -1.02 9.98 -4.92
C SER A 76 0.25 9.73 -5.73
N GLU A 77 1.32 10.48 -5.49
CA GLU A 77 2.52 10.49 -6.34
C GLU A 77 3.72 9.78 -5.70
N THR A 78 3.68 9.47 -4.40
CA THR A 78 4.76 8.75 -3.69
C THR A 78 4.33 7.35 -3.24
N SER A 79 5.30 6.49 -2.94
CA SER A 79 5.08 5.16 -2.39
C SER A 79 5.95 4.95 -1.15
N SER A 80 5.33 4.58 -0.03
CA SER A 80 5.98 4.30 1.25
C SER A 80 5.12 3.32 2.04
N GLY A 81 5.69 2.69 3.08
CA GLY A 81 4.92 1.83 3.99
C GLY A 81 3.83 2.59 4.73
N SER A 82 4.17 3.78 5.25
CA SER A 82 3.25 4.71 5.88
C SER A 82 3.57 6.16 5.53
N LEU A 83 2.54 6.98 5.31
CA LEU A 83 2.66 8.43 5.16
C LEU A 83 1.90 9.11 6.31
N MET A 84 2.58 10.03 6.99
CA MET A 84 2.02 10.75 8.12
C MET A 84 2.25 12.25 7.96
N PHE A 85 1.22 13.03 8.29
CA PHE A 85 1.25 14.48 8.19
C PHE A 85 1.37 15.11 9.58
N ASN A 86 2.23 16.13 9.68
CA ASN A 86 2.39 17.02 10.82
C ASN A 86 2.86 16.39 12.14
N ASP A 87 3.37 15.15 12.10
CA ASP A 87 3.95 14.45 13.24
C ASP A 87 4.82 13.27 12.71
N ALA A 88 5.56 12.58 13.57
CA ALA A 88 6.41 11.45 13.23
C ALA A 88 6.28 10.30 14.25
N ILE A 89 6.54 9.06 13.80
CA ILE A 89 6.57 7.84 14.62
C ILE A 89 5.20 7.38 15.16
N LEU A 90 4.23 8.28 15.41
CA LEU A 90 2.95 7.89 16.04
C LEU A 90 2.13 6.89 15.23
N GLN A 91 2.34 6.74 13.92
CA GLN A 91 1.65 5.71 13.16
C GLN A 91 1.91 4.29 13.72
N TYR A 92 3.03 4.09 14.42
CA TYR A 92 3.37 2.82 15.07
C TYR A 92 2.47 2.50 16.26
N VAL A 93 1.91 3.50 16.97
CA VAL A 93 1.11 3.25 18.17
C VAL A 93 -0.37 2.99 17.88
N VAL A 94 -0.81 3.19 16.63
CA VAL A 94 -2.21 3.03 16.22
C VAL A 94 -2.47 1.59 15.76
N ASP A 95 -3.09 0.77 16.62
CA ASP A 95 -3.38 -0.65 16.38
C ASP A 95 -4.29 -0.93 15.17
N ALA A 96 -5.13 0.05 14.81
CA ALA A 96 -6.02 0.02 13.66
C ALA A 96 -5.30 0.30 12.33
N LEU A 97 -4.02 0.71 12.34
CA LEU A 97 -3.24 0.92 11.13
C LEU A 97 -2.31 -0.28 10.86
N PRO A 98 -2.25 -0.75 9.60
CA PRO A 98 -1.27 -1.77 9.23
C PRO A 98 0.13 -1.16 9.24
N PHE A 99 1.07 -1.84 9.89
CA PHE A 99 2.48 -1.47 9.87
C PHE A 99 3.26 -2.46 9.01
N GLY A 100 3.93 -1.96 7.96
CA GLY A 100 4.65 -2.77 6.99
C GLY A 100 5.31 -1.91 5.92
N GLY A 101 6.30 -2.48 5.23
CA GLY A 101 7.02 -1.82 4.14
C GLY A 101 6.44 -2.12 2.77
N VAL A 102 7.02 -1.48 1.76
CA VAL A 102 6.73 -1.73 0.34
C VAL A 102 8.02 -1.63 -0.48
N GLY A 103 8.25 -2.57 -1.38
CA GLY A 103 9.45 -2.56 -2.24
C GLY A 103 10.72 -2.71 -1.41
N GLY A 104 11.62 -1.72 -1.50
CA GLY A 104 12.92 -1.75 -0.81
C GLY A 104 12.82 -1.77 0.72
N SER A 105 11.70 -1.32 1.30
CA SER A 105 11.49 -1.31 2.75
C SER A 105 10.83 -2.57 3.33
N GLY A 106 10.43 -3.52 2.47
CA GLY A 106 9.86 -4.80 2.90
C GLY A 106 8.54 -5.18 2.23
N PHE A 107 7.91 -6.24 2.74
CA PHE A 107 6.63 -6.77 2.27
C PHE A 107 5.79 -7.28 3.43
N GLY A 108 4.48 -7.38 3.21
CA GLY A 108 3.53 -7.78 4.24
C GLY A 108 3.26 -6.67 5.25
N ARG A 109 2.42 -6.98 6.24
CA ARG A 109 1.98 -6.04 7.26
C ARG A 109 1.55 -6.77 8.51
N TYR A 110 1.70 -6.13 9.65
CA TYR A 110 1.22 -6.62 10.94
C TYR A 110 0.62 -5.45 11.73
N HIS A 111 0.46 -5.65 13.04
CA HIS A 111 -0.18 -4.78 14.03
C HIS A 111 -1.67 -5.09 14.22
N GLY A 112 -2.15 -5.05 15.47
CA GLY A 112 -3.54 -5.34 15.83
C GLY A 112 -4.13 -6.58 15.12
N LYS A 113 -5.25 -6.38 14.43
CA LYS A 113 -5.91 -7.42 13.61
C LYS A 113 -5.03 -7.90 12.44
N PHE A 114 -4.22 -7.03 11.86
CA PHE A 114 -3.36 -7.38 10.72
C PHE A 114 -2.31 -8.43 11.09
N SER A 115 -1.82 -8.44 12.34
CA SER A 115 -0.99 -9.54 12.84
C SER A 115 -1.75 -10.87 12.81
N PHE A 116 -2.98 -10.89 13.33
CA PHE A 116 -3.80 -12.10 13.32
C PHE A 116 -4.04 -12.60 11.90
N ASP A 117 -4.43 -11.69 10.98
CA ASP A 117 -4.65 -12.03 9.57
C ASP A 117 -3.37 -12.57 8.92
N ASN A 118 -2.22 -11.95 9.18
CA ASN A 118 -0.94 -12.34 8.57
C ASN A 118 -0.41 -13.70 9.07
N PHE A 119 -0.80 -14.13 10.28
CA PHE A 119 -0.45 -15.44 10.84
C PHE A 119 -1.60 -16.46 10.76
N SER A 120 -2.69 -16.12 10.05
CA SER A 120 -3.84 -16.99 9.87
C SER A 120 -3.96 -17.47 8.42
N HIS A 121 -4.60 -18.62 8.23
CA HIS A 121 -5.04 -19.09 6.92
C HIS A 121 -6.55 -18.86 6.79
N GLU A 122 -6.95 -17.95 5.89
CA GLU A 122 -8.35 -17.69 5.57
C GLU A 122 -8.95 -18.85 4.76
N LYS A 123 -9.48 -19.86 5.47
CA LYS A 123 -10.09 -21.03 4.84
C LYS A 123 -11.47 -20.71 4.28
N ALA A 124 -11.59 -20.66 2.95
CA ALA A 124 -12.87 -20.56 2.27
C ALA A 124 -13.70 -21.84 2.47
N VAL A 125 -14.95 -21.70 2.94
CA VAL A 125 -15.91 -22.80 3.12
C VAL A 125 -17.24 -22.41 2.49
N ILE A 126 -17.75 -23.25 1.59
CA ILE A 126 -19.07 -23.09 0.97
C ILE A 126 -19.96 -24.28 1.30
N MET A 127 -21.18 -24.01 1.75
CA MET A 127 -22.21 -25.02 1.96
C MET A 127 -23.41 -24.68 1.09
N ARG A 128 -23.84 -25.62 0.26
CA ARG A 128 -25.00 -25.48 -0.63
C ARG A 128 -26.11 -26.40 -0.16
N GLY A 129 -27.34 -25.88 -0.10
CA GLY A 129 -28.53 -26.70 0.12
C GLY A 129 -28.89 -27.58 -1.08
N PHE A 130 -29.73 -28.59 -0.87
CA PHE A 130 -30.12 -29.53 -1.94
C PHE A 130 -31.26 -29.02 -2.83
N LEU A 131 -32.01 -28.00 -2.40
CA LEU A 131 -33.28 -27.61 -3.05
C LEU A 131 -33.12 -26.72 -4.28
N VAL A 132 -32.13 -25.82 -4.29
CA VAL A 132 -31.92 -24.86 -5.38
C VAL A 132 -30.62 -25.18 -6.10
N ASP A 133 -30.73 -25.54 -7.37
CA ASP A 133 -29.59 -25.82 -8.25
C ASP A 133 -29.74 -25.09 -9.59
N PHE A 134 -28.61 -24.64 -10.12
CA PHE A 134 -28.52 -24.10 -11.47
C PHE A 134 -28.48 -25.26 -12.47
N TRP A 135 -29.64 -25.84 -12.78
CA TRP A 135 -29.76 -27.04 -13.64
C TRP A 135 -29.06 -26.91 -15.01
N PHE A 136 -28.95 -25.70 -15.55
CA PHE A 136 -28.29 -25.42 -16.84
C PHE A 136 -26.77 -25.56 -16.80
N ARG A 137 -26.14 -25.74 -15.62
CA ARG A 137 -24.70 -26.03 -15.50
C ARG A 137 -24.34 -27.47 -15.91
N TYR A 138 -25.31 -28.38 -15.87
CA TYR A 138 -25.09 -29.79 -16.17
C TYR A 138 -25.25 -30.08 -17.68
N PRO A 139 -24.43 -30.99 -18.25
CA PRO A 139 -24.54 -31.41 -19.64
C PRO A 139 -25.87 -32.16 -19.93
N PRO A 140 -26.28 -32.32 -21.20
CA PRO A 140 -25.65 -31.74 -22.40
C PRO A 140 -25.90 -30.23 -22.50
N TRP A 141 -24.92 -29.47 -23.01
CA TRP A 141 -24.97 -28.01 -23.14
C TRP A 141 -25.63 -27.58 -24.45
N THR A 142 -26.94 -27.40 -24.42
CA THR A 142 -27.70 -26.82 -25.54
C THR A 142 -27.46 -25.32 -25.66
N THR A 143 -27.75 -24.73 -26.83
CA THR A 143 -27.65 -23.28 -27.06
C THR A 143 -28.39 -22.47 -26.00
N GLN A 144 -29.56 -22.93 -25.56
CA GLN A 144 -30.34 -22.28 -24.50
C GLN A 144 -29.62 -22.31 -23.14
N LYS A 145 -29.06 -23.46 -22.73
CA LYS A 145 -28.27 -23.56 -21.48
C LYS A 145 -27.02 -22.68 -21.53
N LEU A 146 -26.35 -22.60 -22.68
CA LEU A 146 -25.20 -21.71 -22.88
C LEU A 146 -25.61 -20.24 -22.83
N GLN A 147 -26.79 -19.88 -23.36
CA GLN A 147 -27.34 -18.54 -23.25
C GLN A 147 -27.70 -18.19 -21.80
N LEU A 148 -28.27 -19.12 -21.03
CA LEU A 148 -28.52 -18.96 -19.59
C LEU A 148 -27.21 -18.77 -18.81
N LEU A 149 -26.20 -19.61 -19.07
CA LEU A 149 -24.88 -19.47 -18.45
C LEU A 149 -24.25 -18.12 -18.78
N LYS A 150 -24.31 -17.70 -20.05
CA LYS A 150 -23.78 -16.41 -20.53
C LYS A 150 -24.55 -15.22 -19.95
N ALA A 151 -25.85 -15.34 -19.71
CA ALA A 151 -26.65 -14.30 -19.04
C ALA A 151 -26.29 -14.22 -17.55
N GLY A 152 -26.14 -15.35 -16.87
CA GLY A 152 -25.69 -15.41 -15.48
C GLY A 152 -24.31 -14.82 -15.26
N LEU A 153 -23.33 -15.18 -16.10
CA LEU A 153 -21.97 -14.63 -16.04
C LEU A 153 -21.91 -13.12 -16.34
N ARG A 154 -22.89 -12.58 -17.08
CA ARG A 154 -23.00 -11.14 -17.38
C ARG A 154 -23.90 -10.38 -16.40
N TYR A 155 -24.41 -11.05 -15.36
CA TYR A 155 -25.39 -10.48 -14.44
C TYR A 155 -26.66 -9.92 -15.14
N ASP A 156 -27.02 -10.46 -16.31
CA ASP A 156 -28.22 -10.10 -17.06
C ASP A 156 -29.43 -10.88 -16.51
N TYR A 157 -29.94 -10.45 -15.35
CA TYR A 157 -31.05 -11.11 -14.67
C TYR A 157 -32.35 -11.10 -15.50
N LEU A 158 -32.58 -10.04 -16.27
CA LEU A 158 -33.74 -9.91 -17.16
C LEU A 158 -33.62 -10.89 -18.33
N GLY A 159 -32.43 -11.00 -18.91
CA GLY A 159 -32.09 -12.02 -19.89
C GLY A 159 -32.23 -13.44 -19.35
N LEU A 160 -31.77 -13.72 -18.12
CA LEU A 160 -31.94 -15.02 -17.48
C LEU A 160 -33.41 -15.43 -17.39
N VAL A 161 -34.27 -14.53 -16.91
CA VAL A 161 -35.71 -14.79 -16.79
C VAL A 161 -36.35 -14.98 -18.17
N LEU A 162 -36.03 -14.11 -19.14
CA LEU A 162 -36.58 -14.22 -20.49
C LEU A 162 -36.14 -15.49 -21.23
N ILE A 163 -34.89 -15.92 -21.06
CA ILE A 163 -34.37 -17.17 -21.65
C ILE A 163 -34.95 -18.40 -20.92
N ALA A 164 -35.14 -18.32 -19.60
CA ALA A 164 -35.76 -19.37 -18.80
C ALA A 164 -37.25 -19.55 -19.12
N LEU A 165 -37.97 -18.46 -19.39
CA LEU A 165 -39.37 -18.46 -19.84
C LEU A 165 -39.53 -18.76 -21.34
N GLY A 166 -38.42 -18.94 -22.09
CA GLY A 166 -38.46 -19.18 -23.54
C GLY A 166 -38.89 -17.97 -24.38
N LEU A 167 -39.01 -16.79 -23.77
CA LEU A 167 -39.44 -15.53 -24.40
C LEU A 167 -38.30 -14.85 -25.19
N LYS A 168 -37.07 -15.34 -25.05
CA LYS A 168 -35.88 -14.86 -25.77
C LYS A 168 -35.18 -16.05 -26.43
N SER A 169 -35.50 -16.31 -27.70
CA SER A 169 -34.74 -17.26 -28.53
C SER A 169 -34.82 -16.90 -30.02
N LYS A 170 -33.78 -16.21 -30.51
CA LYS A 170 -33.10 -16.37 -31.80
C LYS A 170 -32.13 -15.20 -32.02
N ALA A 171 -30.85 -15.45 -31.82
CA ALA A 171 -29.71 -14.86 -32.52
C ALA A 171 -28.58 -15.89 -32.43
#